data_AF-A0A956UIV9-F1
#
_entry.id   AF-A0A956UIV9-F1
#
_cell.length_a   1.000
_cell.length_b   1.000
_cell.length_c   1.000
_cell.angle_alpha   90.00
_cell.angle_beta   90.00
_cell.angle_gamma   90.00
#
_symmetry.space_group_name_H-M   'P 1'
#
loop_
_entity.id
_entity.type
_entity.pdbx_description
1 polymer ?
#
loop_
_entity_poly.entity_id
_entity_poly.type
_entity_poly.pdbx_seq_one_letter_code
_entity_poly.pdbx_strand_id
1 'polypeptide(L)'
;MAESTNAHASNRQLSHGEIQTLREQAISFMQSEIYPNEPFFTDGPRDPRQAERLKYLQEKVKERGLWAGHLPRAAGGMGIGFMPFVYLNEIYGRSALAPWVFGSNAPDAGNAEILFQFGTKEIQELYLRPLVSGEIYSC
;
A
#
# COMPACT_ATOMS: atom_id res chain seq x y z
N MET A 1 22.06 21.09 -0.80
CA MET A 1 21.56 20.60 0.50
C MET A 1 20.66 19.42 0.19
N ALA A 2 21.11 18.19 0.46
CA ALA A 2 20.32 17.00 0.19
C ALA A 2 19.26 16.88 1.29
N GLU A 3 18.01 17.15 0.96
CA GLU A 3 16.89 16.74 1.80
C GLU A 3 16.99 15.23 1.99
N SER A 4 16.94 14.80 3.25
CA SER A 4 16.98 13.39 3.65
C SER A 4 15.89 12.62 2.90
N THR A 5 16.30 11.82 1.92
CA THR A 5 15.49 10.83 1.21
C THR A 5 15.30 9.60 2.08
N ASN A 6 14.65 9.76 3.23
CA ASN A 6 14.16 8.61 3.98
C ASN A 6 12.98 8.03 3.20
N ALA A 7 12.99 6.73 2.90
CA ALA A 7 11.90 6.06 2.18
C ALA A 7 10.53 6.27 2.86
N HIS A 8 10.51 6.45 4.19
CA HIS A 8 9.31 6.78 4.97
C HIS A 8 9.06 8.29 5.18
N ALA A 9 9.97 9.18 4.75
CA ALA A 9 9.95 10.60 5.13
C ALA A 9 9.00 11.42 4.28
N SER A 10 7.70 11.22 4.51
CA SER A 10 6.84 12.39 4.59
C SER A 10 7.05 13.03 5.96
N ASN A 11 7.54 14.27 6.00
CA ASN A 11 7.54 15.10 7.23
C ASN A 11 6.12 15.52 7.65
N ARG A 12 5.08 15.00 7.00
CA ARG A 12 3.69 15.29 7.34
C ARG A 12 3.35 14.63 8.67
N GLN A 13 3.23 15.45 9.71
CA GLN A 13 2.63 15.06 10.96
C GLN A 13 1.11 15.20 10.82
N LEU A 14 0.41 14.07 10.69
CA LEU A 14 -1.04 14.05 10.80
C LEU A 14 -1.46 14.36 12.24
N SER A 15 -2.51 15.16 12.39
CA SER A 15 -3.17 15.36 13.67
C SER A 15 -3.82 14.07 14.17
N HIS A 16 -4.11 14.01 15.47
CA HIS A 16 -4.87 12.89 16.04
C HIS A 16 -6.20 12.66 15.32
N GLY A 17 -6.93 13.73 15.00
CA GLY A 17 -8.20 13.64 14.28
C GLY A 17 -8.05 13.05 12.88
N GLU A 18 -7.05 13.48 12.11
CA GLU A 18 -6.77 12.90 10.79
C GLU A 18 -6.41 11.42 10.86
N ILE A 19 -5.63 11.01 11.87
CA ILE A 19 -5.29 9.59 12.09
C ILE A 19 -6.54 8.78 12.41
N GLN A 20 -7.45 9.30 13.25
CA GLN A 20 -8.69 8.60 13.58
C GLN A 20 -9.59 8.44 12.36
N THR A 21 -9.78 9.50 11.57
CA THR A 21 -10.53 9.41 10.31
C THR A 21 -9.92 8.38 9.36
N LEU A 22 -8.59 8.33 9.25
CA LEU A 22 -7.91 7.37 8.41
C LEU A 22 -8.12 5.92 8.89
N ARG A 23 -8.07 5.70 10.20
CA ARG A 23 -8.35 4.41 10.83
C ARG A 23 -9.80 3.98 10.58
N GLU A 24 -10.77 4.89 10.75
CA GLU A 24 -12.19 4.62 10.51
C GLU A 24 -12.47 4.24 9.06
N GLN A 25 -11.86 4.94 8.10
CA GLN A 25 -11.94 4.61 6.67
C GLN A 25 -11.39 3.21 6.39
N ALA A 26 -10.22 2.87 6.96
CA ALA A 26 -9.64 1.55 6.81
C ALA A 26 -10.53 0.46 7.44
N ILE A 27 -11.05 0.67 8.66
CA ILE A 27 -11.96 -0.27 9.32
C ILE A 27 -13.23 -0.51 8.49
N SER A 28 -13.84 0.57 7.98
CA SER A 28 -15.02 0.49 7.13
C SER A 28 -14.73 -0.30 5.85
N PHE A 29 -13.56 -0.08 5.22
CA PHE A 29 -13.13 -0.84 4.05
C PHE A 29 -12.90 -2.32 4.37
N MET A 30 -12.28 -2.63 5.51
CA MET A 30 -12.09 -4.02 5.95
C MET A 30 -13.43 -4.75 6.07
N GLN A 31 -14.42 -4.11 6.69
CA GLN A 31 -15.75 -4.68 6.92
C GLN A 31 -16.56 -4.87 5.63
N SER A 32 -16.50 -3.89 4.72
CA SER A 32 -17.33 -3.87 3.51
C SER A 32 -16.72 -4.63 2.33
N GLU A 33 -15.39 -4.66 2.23
CA GLU A 33 -14.70 -5.14 1.03
C GLU A 33 -13.71 -6.26 1.32
N ILE A 34 -12.96 -6.23 2.43
CA ILE A 34 -11.95 -7.26 2.69
C ILE A 34 -12.58 -8.54 3.22
N TYR A 35 -13.15 -8.52 4.42
CA TYR A 35 -13.66 -9.74 5.08
C TYR A 35 -14.69 -10.50 4.23
N PRO A 36 -15.63 -9.83 3.53
CA PRO A 36 -16.56 -10.55 2.64
C PRO A 36 -15.88 -11.23 1.45
N ASN A 37 -14.70 -10.75 1.05
CA ASN A 37 -13.95 -11.32 -0.07
C ASN A 37 -12.93 -12.38 0.35
N GLU A 38 -12.50 -12.46 1.62
CA GLU A 38 -11.52 -13.46 2.07
C GLU A 38 -11.82 -14.91 1.63
N PRO A 39 -13.07 -15.42 1.66
CA PRO A 39 -13.37 -16.77 1.19
C PRO A 39 -13.13 -17.01 -0.30
N PHE A 40 -12.99 -15.96 -1.11
CA PHE A 40 -12.64 -16.07 -2.53
C PHE A 40 -11.12 -16.20 -2.75
N PHE A 41 -10.31 -15.93 -1.72
CA PHE A 41 -8.85 -15.88 -1.80
C PHE A 41 -8.15 -17.05 -1.10
N THR A 42 -8.78 -18.24 -1.09
CA THR A 42 -8.28 -19.43 -0.35
C THR A 42 -6.91 -19.91 -0.83
N ASP A 43 -6.66 -19.84 -2.14
CA ASP A 43 -5.40 -20.24 -2.75
C ASP A 43 -4.36 -19.10 -2.75
N GLY A 44 -4.72 -17.97 -2.14
CA GLY A 44 -3.88 -16.79 -1.95
C GLY A 44 -3.99 -15.77 -3.10
N PRO A 45 -3.64 -14.50 -2.85
CA PRO A 45 -3.87 -13.39 -3.79
C PRO A 45 -3.10 -13.44 -5.11
N ARG A 46 -2.12 -14.34 -5.24
CA ARG A 46 -1.36 -14.55 -6.50
C ARG A 46 -2.00 -15.56 -7.45
N ASP A 47 -3.09 -16.22 -7.05
CA ASP A 47 -3.82 -17.13 -7.95
C ASP A 47 -4.35 -16.35 -9.17
N PRO A 48 -3.95 -16.71 -10.41
CA PRO A 48 -4.42 -16.02 -11.61
C PRO A 48 -5.94 -15.95 -11.74
N ARG A 49 -6.68 -16.92 -11.18
CA ARG A 49 -8.15 -16.94 -11.18
C ARG A 49 -8.77 -15.82 -10.34
N GLN A 50 -8.00 -15.26 -9.41
CA GLN A 50 -8.43 -14.22 -8.48
C GLN A 50 -7.93 -12.82 -8.90
N ALA A 51 -7.10 -12.73 -9.94
CA ALA A 51 -6.41 -11.50 -10.35
C ALA A 51 -7.38 -10.35 -10.67
N GLU A 52 -8.48 -10.61 -11.38
CA GLU A 52 -9.48 -9.57 -11.69
C GLU A 52 -10.15 -9.04 -10.42
N ARG A 53 -10.46 -9.93 -9.48
CA ARG A 53 -11.07 -9.56 -8.19
C ARG A 53 -10.10 -8.77 -7.33
N LEU A 54 -8.83 -9.16 -7.28
CA LEU A 54 -7.80 -8.43 -6.57
C LEU A 54 -7.65 -7.02 -7.14
N LYS A 55 -7.50 -6.91 -8.46
CA LYS A 55 -7.37 -5.63 -9.15
C LYS A 55 -8.57 -4.72 -8.88
N TYR A 56 -9.79 -5.26 -8.93
CA TYR A 56 -11.00 -4.52 -8.59
C TYR A 56 -10.96 -3.93 -7.17
N LEU A 57 -10.52 -4.71 -6.18
CA LEU A 57 -10.38 -4.25 -4.80
C LEU A 57 -9.26 -3.21 -4.64
N GLN A 58 -8.14 -3.38 -5.34
CA GLN A 58 -7.04 -2.41 -5.35
C GLN A 58 -7.46 -1.06 -5.94
N GLU A 59 -8.20 -1.06 -7.06
CA GLU A 59 -8.74 0.18 -7.64
C GLU A 59 -9.69 0.88 -6.67
N LYS A 60 -10.56 0.14 -5.98
CA LYS A 60 -11.41 0.71 -4.90
C LYS A 60 -10.62 1.36 -3.77
N VAL A 61 -9.47 0.80 -3.38
CA VAL A 61 -8.58 1.40 -2.38
C VAL A 61 -7.92 2.66 -2.93
N LYS A 62 -7.44 2.63 -4.18
CA LYS A 62 -6.83 3.77 -4.85
C LYS A 62 -7.80 4.94 -4.97
N GLU A 63 -9.06 4.70 -5.35
CA GLU A 63 -10.14 5.70 -5.39
C GLU A 63 -10.38 6.38 -4.03
N ARG A 64 -10.18 5.65 -2.93
CA ARG A 64 -10.30 6.16 -1.56
C ARG A 64 -9.02 6.83 -1.06
N GLY A 65 -7.94 6.83 -1.84
CA GLY A 65 -6.66 7.41 -1.47
C GLY A 65 -5.92 6.64 -0.37
N LEU A 66 -6.20 5.34 -0.20
CA LEU A 66 -5.62 4.49 0.85
C LEU A 66 -4.47 3.60 0.34
N TRP A 67 -4.00 3.84 -0.88
CA TRP A 67 -3.03 2.99 -1.57
C TRP A 67 -1.58 3.26 -1.17
N ALA A 68 -0.81 2.20 -0.91
CA ALA A 68 0.64 2.24 -0.67
C ALA A 68 1.03 3.26 0.41
N GLY A 69 0.43 3.14 1.60
CA GLY A 69 0.66 4.07 2.72
C GLY A 69 2.10 4.16 3.22
N HIS A 70 2.91 3.15 2.95
CA HIS A 70 4.34 3.09 3.28
C HIS A 70 5.21 4.03 2.42
N LEU A 71 4.73 4.41 1.24
CA LEU A 71 5.48 5.18 0.26
C LEU A 71 5.15 6.67 0.28
N PRO A 72 6.12 7.53 -0.10
CA PRO A 72 5.88 8.95 -0.30
C PRO A 72 5.09 9.19 -1.58
N ARG A 73 4.48 10.38 -1.69
CA ARG A 73 3.72 10.78 -2.88
C ARG A 73 4.57 10.75 -4.16
N ALA A 74 5.85 11.09 -4.06
CA ALA A 74 6.78 11.05 -5.19
C ALA A 74 6.98 9.62 -5.75
N ALA A 75 6.75 8.59 -4.95
CA ALA A 75 6.81 7.20 -5.37
C ALA A 75 5.44 6.63 -5.78
N GLY A 76 4.35 7.40 -5.68
CA GLY A 76 2.98 6.95 -5.94
C GLY A 76 2.19 6.50 -4.71
N GLY A 77 2.73 6.70 -3.50
CA GLY A 77 2.05 6.38 -2.23
C GLY A 77 1.29 7.55 -1.61
N MET A 78 0.80 7.34 -0.39
CA MET A 78 0.00 8.36 0.32
C MET A 78 0.84 9.51 0.87
N GLY A 79 2.12 9.27 1.21
CA GLY A 79 2.96 10.24 1.91
C GLY A 79 2.40 10.67 3.26
N ILE A 80 1.91 9.72 4.06
CA ILE A 80 1.35 9.95 5.41
C ILE A 80 2.39 9.84 6.53
N GLY A 81 3.60 9.36 6.22
CA GLY A 81 4.66 9.14 7.22
C GLY A 81 4.50 7.81 7.96
N PHE A 82 5.54 7.46 8.73
CA PHE A 82 5.66 6.12 9.33
C PHE A 82 4.58 5.82 10.38
N MET A 83 4.34 6.72 11.33
CA MET A 83 3.40 6.44 12.44
C MET A 83 1.94 6.24 11.96
N PRO A 84 1.38 7.07 11.07
CA PRO A 84 0.06 6.79 10.49
C PRO A 84 0.00 5.47 9.72
N PHE A 85 1.06 5.11 8.99
CA PHE A 85 1.16 3.81 8.35
C PHE A 85 1.14 2.66 9.36
N VAL A 86 1.85 2.76 10.49
CA VAL A 86 1.81 1.76 11.57
C VAL A 86 0.37 1.54 12.07
N TYR A 87 -0.38 2.62 12.31
CA TYR A 87 -1.77 2.51 12.76
C TYR A 87 -2.70 1.87 11.72
N LEU A 88 -2.44 2.07 10.43
CA LEU A 88 -3.16 1.38 9.37
C LEU A 88 -2.82 -0.12 9.32
N ASN A 89 -1.55 -0.50 9.51
CA ASN A 89 -1.14 -1.91 9.55
C ASN A 89 -1.77 -2.67 10.71
N GLU A 90 -2.02 -2.01 11.85
CA GLU A 90 -2.76 -2.61 12.97
C GLU A 90 -4.18 -3.08 12.56
N ILE A 91 -4.76 -2.43 11.55
CA ILE A 91 -6.11 -2.70 11.05
C ILE A 91 -6.07 -3.74 9.94
N TYR A 92 -5.38 -3.45 8.83
CA TYR A 92 -5.40 -4.36 7.69
C TYR A 92 -4.45 -5.57 7.86
N GLY A 93 -3.54 -5.54 8.83
CA GLY A 93 -2.74 -6.72 9.23
C GLY A 93 -3.56 -7.86 9.83
N ARG A 94 -4.86 -7.65 10.07
CA ARG A 94 -5.81 -8.67 10.54
C ARG A 94 -6.26 -9.64 9.43
N SER A 95 -5.89 -9.38 8.18
CA SER A 95 -6.25 -10.17 7.02
C SER A 95 -5.03 -10.46 6.16
N ALA A 96 -4.91 -11.68 5.63
CA ALA A 96 -3.87 -12.02 4.65
C ALA A 96 -4.11 -11.36 3.29
N LEU A 97 -5.36 -11.03 2.95
CA LEU A 97 -5.73 -10.38 1.70
C LEU A 97 -5.42 -8.89 1.73
N ALA A 98 -5.66 -8.22 2.85
CA ALA A 98 -5.68 -6.78 2.86
C ALA A 98 -4.34 -6.12 2.48
N PRO A 99 -3.15 -6.57 2.91
CA PRO A 99 -1.89 -5.97 2.44
C PRO A 99 -1.77 -5.93 0.91
N TRP A 100 -2.31 -6.91 0.19
CA TRP A 100 -2.33 -6.91 -1.28
C TRP A 100 -3.27 -5.86 -1.85
N VAL A 101 -4.43 -5.71 -1.22
CA VAL A 101 -5.46 -4.75 -1.62
C VAL A 101 -5.03 -3.30 -1.31
N PHE A 102 -4.31 -3.09 -0.20
CA PHE A 102 -3.76 -1.79 0.20
C PHE A 102 -2.42 -1.45 -0.47
N GLY A 103 -1.84 -2.36 -1.28
CA GLY A 103 -0.58 -2.15 -1.97
C GLY A 103 0.61 -2.06 -1.00
N SER A 104 0.58 -2.84 0.08
CA SER A 104 1.62 -2.90 1.10
C SER A 104 1.98 -4.34 1.49
N ASN A 105 1.81 -5.30 0.58
CA ASN A 105 2.19 -6.68 0.80
C ASN A 105 3.72 -6.84 0.78
N ALA A 106 4.24 -7.74 1.61
CA ALA A 106 5.61 -8.19 1.47
C ALA A 106 5.72 -9.19 0.29
N PRO A 107 6.86 -9.24 -0.42
CA PRO A 107 8.06 -8.39 -0.26
C PRO A 107 7.98 -7.03 -0.98
N ASP A 108 6.91 -6.79 -1.75
CA ASP A 108 6.76 -5.62 -2.64
C ASP A 108 6.93 -4.29 -1.91
N ALA A 109 6.40 -4.16 -0.70
CA ALA A 109 6.50 -2.94 0.07
C ALA A 109 7.96 -2.53 0.37
N GLY A 110 8.78 -3.47 0.86
CA GLY A 110 10.19 -3.21 1.15
C GLY A 110 11.00 -2.99 -0.13
N ASN A 111 10.71 -3.75 -1.18
CA ASN A 111 11.40 -3.59 -2.46
C ASN A 111 11.08 -2.24 -3.11
N ALA A 112 9.83 -1.76 -3.02
CA ALA A 112 9.46 -0.43 -3.50
C ALA A 112 10.20 0.68 -2.74
N GLU A 113 10.37 0.56 -1.43
CA GLU A 113 11.16 1.51 -0.63
C GLU A 113 12.63 1.55 -1.06
N ILE A 114 13.26 0.39 -1.25
CA ILE A 114 14.66 0.28 -1.71
C ILE A 114 14.81 0.87 -3.11
N LEU A 115 13.92 0.53 -4.03
CA LEU A 115 13.95 1.05 -5.41
C LEU A 115 13.76 2.57 -5.43
N PHE A 116 12.86 3.11 -4.62
CA PHE A 116 12.67 4.56 -4.52
C PHE A 116 13.88 5.27 -3.92
N GLN A 117 14.50 4.70 -2.88
CA GLN A 117 15.60 5.34 -2.17
C GLN A 117 16.94 5.23 -2.93
N PHE A 118 17.19 4.12 -3.61
CA PHE A 118 18.51 3.79 -4.17
C PHE A 118 18.52 3.49 -5.67
N GLY A 119 17.36 3.27 -6.28
CA GLY A 119 17.27 3.03 -7.73
C GLY A 119 17.64 4.28 -8.53
N THR A 120 18.37 4.10 -9.64
CA THR A 120 18.52 5.17 -10.63
C THR A 120 17.17 5.48 -11.26
N LYS A 121 17.06 6.61 -12.00
CA LYS A 121 15.80 6.96 -12.68
C LYS A 121 15.32 5.86 -13.63
N GLU A 122 16.25 5.22 -14.33
CA GLU A 122 15.98 4.12 -15.24
C GLU A 122 15.45 2.89 -14.51
N ILE A 123 16.03 2.56 -13.34
CA ILE A 123 15.57 1.46 -12.48
C ILE A 123 14.19 1.77 -11.87
N GLN A 124 13.96 3.01 -11.44
CA GLN A 124 12.66 3.42 -10.91
C GLN A 124 11.57 3.36 -11.99
N GLU A 125 11.85 3.79 -13.21
CA GLU A 125 10.88 3.71 -14.30
C GLU A 125 10.58 2.25 -14.69
N LEU A 126 11.60 1.40 -14.75
CA LEU A 126 11.45 0.01 -15.17
C LEU A 126 10.82 -0.89 -14.10
N TYR A 127 11.10 -0.63 -12.82
CA TYR A 127 10.69 -1.52 -11.72
C TYR A 127 9.82 -0.84 -10.67
N LEU A 128 10.16 0.35 -10.18
CA LEU A 128 9.38 1.00 -9.12
C LEU A 128 7.98 1.36 -9.61
N ARG A 129 7.88 2.05 -10.76
CA ARG A 129 6.59 2.51 -11.30
C ARG A 129 5.59 1.36 -11.50
N PRO A 130 5.93 0.26 -12.21
CA PRO A 130 5.00 -0.86 -12.37
C PRO A 130 4.74 -1.63 -11.07
N LEU A 131 5.71 -1.68 -10.13
CA LEU A 131 5.50 -2.33 -8.84
C LEU A 131 4.47 -1.55 -7.99
N VAL A 132 4.62 -0.22 -7.90
CA VAL A 132 3.71 0.64 -7.13
C VAL A 132 2.34 0.77 -7.80
N SER A 133 2.24 0.65 -9.13
CA SER A 133 0.93 0.60 -9.81
C SER A 133 0.19 -0.72 -9.59
N GLY A 134 0.88 -1.77 -9.13
CA GLY A 134 0.35 -3.12 -8.97
C GLY A 134 0.32 -3.93 -10.27
N GLU A 135 1.11 -3.53 -11.28
CA GLU A 135 1.23 -4.25 -12.56
C GLU A 135 2.15 -5.47 -12.46
N ILE A 136 3.17 -5.40 -11.61
CA ILE A 136 4.10 -6.49 -11.34
C ILE A 136 4.17 -6.78 -9.85
N TYR A 137 4.67 -7.96 -9.52
CA TYR A 137 4.99 -8.37 -8.15
C TYR A 137 6.47 -8.74 -8.06
N SER A 138 7.08 -8.51 -6.90
CA SER A 138 8.46 -8.87 -6.61
C SER A 138 8.55 -10.22 -5.86
N CYS A 139 9.69 -10.88 -5.99
CA CYS A 139 9.94 -12.22 -5.43
C CYS A 139 10.72 -12.14 -4.12
#